data_AF-A0A0G0YPT0-F1
#
_entry.id   AF-A0A0G0YPT0-F1
#
_cell.length_a   1.000
_cell.length_b   1.000
_cell.length_c   1.000
_cell.angle_alpha   90.00
_cell.angle_beta   90.00
_cell.angle_gamma   90.00
#
_symmetry.space_group_name_H-M   'P 1'
#
loop_
_entity.id
_entity.type
_entity.pdbx_description
1 polymer ?
#
loop_
_entity_poly.entity_id
_entity_poly.type
_entity_poly.pdbx_seq_one_letter_code
_entity_poly.pdbx_strand_id
1 'polypeptide(L)'
;MQLSLAILSKKAIEAALSLNWEKAIELNSQILEKYPNNLETKIRLGRALIQSKQFEKAKRIFKEVLAVDPINAVALKNLEVAKAKKIDTKHENGVNSNHLLKEPGTTVEVVANINCKGVTGRDFTIGECLKFKIKKKNIDVYKCKKDKEILVSVLEDKEIVSRLNKAAEIRADVSGYVVRAADKSLTMIIKSSIPVFRGEKQDIRPYIKKGLDDIDFEDEESGEEETIEE
;
A
#
# COMPACT_ATOMS: atom_id res chain seq x y z
N MET A 1 -2.78 24.07 -23.37
CA MET A 1 -1.56 23.58 -22.68
C MET A 1 -1.34 22.12 -23.06
N GLN A 2 -0.25 21.81 -23.77
CA GLN A 2 0.13 20.41 -23.96
C GLN A 2 0.60 19.84 -22.62
N LEU A 3 -0.06 18.79 -22.15
CA LEU A 3 0.38 18.04 -20.97
C LEU A 3 1.69 17.32 -21.29
N SER A 4 2.67 17.42 -20.40
CA SER A 4 3.97 16.75 -20.56
C SER A 4 3.82 15.22 -20.46
N LEU A 5 4.75 14.47 -21.06
CA LEU A 5 4.80 13.01 -20.99
C LEU A 5 4.65 12.50 -19.55
N ALA A 6 5.35 13.12 -18.60
CA ALA A 6 5.27 12.76 -17.18
C ALA A 6 3.85 12.90 -16.61
N ILE A 7 3.14 14.00 -16.93
CA ILE A 7 1.78 14.23 -16.43
C ILE A 7 0.79 13.26 -17.07
N LEU A 8 0.89 13.02 -18.38
CA LEU A 8 0.03 12.05 -19.06
C LEU A 8 0.27 10.63 -18.56
N SER A 9 1.54 10.23 -18.39
CA SER A 9 1.91 8.94 -17.82
C SER A 9 1.35 8.77 -16.41
N LYS A 10 1.49 9.79 -15.54
CA LYS A 10 0.92 9.77 -14.19
C LYS A 10 -0.60 9.57 -14.22
N LYS A 11 -1.33 10.33 -15.04
CA LYS A 11 -2.78 10.18 -15.18
C LYS A 11 -3.19 8.82 -15.72
N ALA A 12 -2.44 8.26 -16.69
CA ALA A 12 -2.71 6.93 -17.25
C ALA A 12 -2.53 5.83 -16.19
N ILE A 13 -1.51 5.98 -15.34
CA ILE A 13 -1.24 5.06 -14.23
C ILE A 13 -2.34 5.16 -13.18
N GLU A 14 -2.72 6.37 -12.77
CA GLU A 14 -3.82 6.58 -11.81
C GLU A 14 -5.13 6.00 -12.32
N ALA A 15 -5.44 6.16 -13.62
CA ALA A 15 -6.61 5.56 -14.24
C ALA A 15 -6.58 4.02 -14.17
N ALA A 16 -5.43 3.41 -14.47
CA ALA A 16 -5.23 1.96 -14.38
C ALA A 16 -5.34 1.45 -12.93
N LEU A 17 -4.77 2.17 -11.96
CA LEU A 17 -4.89 1.84 -10.53
C LEU A 17 -6.33 1.98 -10.02
N SER A 18 -7.11 2.89 -10.61
CA SER A 18 -8.54 3.07 -10.30
C SER A 18 -9.45 2.11 -11.07
N LEU A 19 -8.90 1.09 -11.73
CA LEU A 19 -9.60 0.12 -12.58
C LEU A 19 -10.37 0.75 -13.75
N ASN A 20 -10.08 1.99 -14.10
CA ASN A 20 -10.67 2.68 -15.24
C ASN A 20 -9.82 2.41 -16.48
N TRP A 21 -9.99 1.21 -17.03
CA TRP A 21 -9.16 0.69 -18.12
C TRP A 21 -9.36 1.42 -19.43
N GLU A 22 -10.59 1.87 -19.72
CA GLU A 22 -10.91 2.64 -20.91
C GLU A 22 -10.14 3.97 -20.92
N LYS A 23 -10.14 4.69 -19.80
CA LYS A 23 -9.37 5.94 -19.65
C LYS A 23 -7.86 5.69 -19.68
N ALA A 24 -7.40 4.58 -19.09
CA ALA A 24 -5.99 4.20 -19.19
C ALA A 24 -5.57 3.91 -20.64
N ILE A 25 -6.42 3.25 -21.43
CA ILE A 25 -6.20 3.00 -22.86
C ILE A 25 -6.14 4.33 -23.62
N GLU A 26 -7.10 5.22 -23.39
CA GLU A 26 -7.18 6.52 -24.04
C GLU A 26 -5.90 7.34 -23.80
N LEU A 27 -5.52 7.51 -22.53
CA LEU A 27 -4.35 8.30 -22.16
C LEU A 27 -3.04 7.68 -22.68
N ASN A 28 -2.88 6.35 -22.60
CA ASN A 28 -1.68 5.71 -23.17
C ASN A 28 -1.65 5.82 -24.70
N SER A 29 -2.80 5.81 -25.38
CA SER A 29 -2.87 6.01 -26.83
C SER A 29 -2.46 7.44 -27.20
N GLN A 30 -2.94 8.45 -26.48
CA GLN A 30 -2.52 9.86 -26.66
C GLN A 30 -1.01 10.05 -26.45
N ILE A 31 -0.41 9.31 -25.51
CA ILE A 31 1.04 9.34 -25.31
C ILE A 31 1.75 8.76 -26.55
N LEU A 32 1.29 7.63 -27.08
CA LEU A 32 1.90 6.98 -28.24
C LEU A 32 1.73 7.77 -29.55
N GLU A 33 0.71 8.61 -29.68
CA GLU A 33 0.60 9.55 -30.81
C GLU A 33 1.80 10.50 -30.89
N LYS A 34 2.33 10.91 -29.72
CA LYS A 34 3.48 11.83 -29.63
C LYS A 34 4.81 11.10 -29.50
N TYR A 35 4.79 9.94 -28.85
CA TYR A 35 5.98 9.14 -28.53
C TYR A 35 5.77 7.69 -28.98
N PRO A 36 5.72 7.43 -30.30
CA PRO A 36 5.31 6.12 -30.85
C PRO A 36 6.25 4.97 -30.47
N ASN A 37 7.50 5.27 -30.13
CA ASN A 37 8.52 4.29 -29.78
C ASN A 37 8.67 4.08 -28.26
N ASN A 38 7.82 4.68 -27.44
CA ASN A 38 7.88 4.51 -25.99
C ASN A 38 7.42 3.09 -25.59
N LEU A 39 8.39 2.20 -25.37
CA LEU A 39 8.15 0.80 -25.01
C LEU A 39 7.37 0.66 -23.70
N GLU A 40 7.64 1.53 -22.72
CA GLU A 40 6.97 1.49 -21.44
C GLU A 40 5.48 1.83 -21.57
N THR A 41 5.14 2.86 -22.35
CA THR A 41 3.75 3.20 -22.68
C THR A 41 3.07 2.07 -23.45
N LYS A 42 3.76 1.42 -24.40
CA LYS A 42 3.23 0.24 -25.10
C LYS A 42 2.91 -0.90 -24.11
N ILE A 43 3.79 -1.17 -23.16
CA ILE A 43 3.55 -2.20 -22.13
C ILE A 43 2.32 -1.83 -21.28
N ARG A 44 2.20 -0.58 -20.83
CA ARG A 44 1.05 -0.08 -20.04
C ARG A 44 -0.27 -0.19 -20.84
N LEU A 45 -0.26 0.19 -22.12
CA LEU A 45 -1.40 0.05 -23.03
C LEU A 45 -1.80 -1.42 -23.21
N GLY A 46 -0.83 -2.30 -23.49
CA GLY A 46 -1.06 -3.73 -23.64
C GLY A 46 -1.71 -4.34 -22.40
N ARG A 47 -1.27 -3.93 -21.20
CA ARG A 47 -1.90 -4.34 -19.93
C ARG A 47 -3.34 -3.87 -19.80
N ALA A 48 -3.61 -2.59 -20.06
CA ALA A 48 -4.97 -2.06 -19.98
C ALA A 48 -5.92 -2.74 -20.99
N LEU A 49 -5.40 -3.10 -22.17
CA LEU A 49 -6.14 -3.88 -23.18
C LEU A 49 -6.45 -5.31 -22.70
N ILE A 50 -5.55 -6.00 -21.99
CA ILE A 50 -5.84 -7.31 -21.37
C ILE A 50 -7.00 -7.17 -20.38
N GLN A 51 -6.94 -6.17 -19.50
CA GLN A 51 -7.97 -5.95 -18.47
C GLN A 51 -9.34 -5.61 -19.10
N SER A 52 -9.32 -4.91 -20.23
CA SER A 52 -10.51 -4.62 -21.04
C SER A 52 -10.93 -5.78 -21.96
N LYS A 53 -10.37 -6.99 -21.81
CA LYS A 53 -10.62 -8.18 -22.64
C LYS A 53 -10.27 -8.02 -24.13
N GLN A 54 -9.53 -6.99 -24.50
CA GLN A 54 -9.07 -6.73 -25.87
C GLN A 54 -7.75 -7.48 -26.16
N PHE A 55 -7.78 -8.80 -26.00
CA PHE A 55 -6.58 -9.65 -26.02
C PHE A 55 -5.80 -9.60 -27.32
N GLU A 56 -6.47 -9.56 -28.48
CA GLU A 56 -5.77 -9.53 -29.78
C GLU A 56 -4.98 -8.23 -30.00
N LYS A 57 -5.54 -7.09 -29.57
CA LYS A 57 -4.82 -5.81 -29.60
C LYS A 57 -3.63 -5.84 -28.65
N ALA A 58 -3.81 -6.37 -27.44
CA ALA A 58 -2.73 -6.51 -26.47
C ALA A 58 -1.58 -7.36 -27.02
N LYS A 59 -1.87 -8.51 -27.65
CA LYS A 59 -0.86 -9.37 -28.29
C LYS A 59 -0.05 -8.61 -29.33
N ARG A 60 -0.71 -7.84 -30.20
CA ARG A 60 -0.03 -7.05 -31.23
C ARG A 60 0.94 -6.06 -30.59
N ILE A 61 0.50 -5.32 -29.59
CA ILE A 61 1.33 -4.35 -28.87
C ILE A 61 2.54 -5.02 -28.20
N PHE A 62 2.37 -6.15 -27.53
CA PHE A 62 3.50 -6.85 -26.91
C PHE A 62 4.47 -7.43 -27.94
N LYS A 63 3.99 -7.90 -29.10
CA LYS A 63 4.87 -8.31 -30.20
C LYS A 63 5.70 -7.14 -30.74
N GLU A 64 5.13 -5.94 -30.82
CA GLU A 64 5.89 -4.74 -31.21
C GLU A 64 6.97 -4.39 -30.18
N VAL A 65 6.68 -4.52 -28.88
CA VAL A 65 7.70 -4.33 -27.84
C VAL A 65 8.82 -5.35 -27.96
N LEU A 66 8.47 -6.64 -28.13
CA LEU A 66 9.43 -7.74 -28.24
C LEU A 66 10.23 -7.74 -29.54
N ALA A 67 9.74 -7.07 -30.60
CA ALA A 67 10.51 -6.86 -31.81
C ALA A 67 11.69 -5.88 -31.59
N VAL A 68 11.56 -4.97 -30.62
CA VAL A 68 12.60 -3.99 -30.26
C VAL A 68 13.44 -4.49 -29.08
N ASP A 69 12.81 -5.08 -28.06
CA ASP A 69 13.44 -5.63 -26.86
C ASP A 69 12.99 -7.10 -26.66
N PRO A 70 13.67 -8.07 -27.31
CA PRO A 70 13.26 -9.48 -27.29
C PRO A 70 13.31 -10.15 -25.92
N ILE A 71 14.13 -9.62 -25.00
CA ILE A 71 14.33 -10.17 -23.65
C ILE A 71 13.49 -9.45 -22.59
N ASN A 72 12.57 -8.57 -23.00
CA ASN A 72 11.70 -7.86 -22.09
C ASN A 72 10.78 -8.82 -21.32
N ALA A 73 11.18 -9.16 -20.09
CA ALA A 73 10.47 -10.13 -19.25
C ALA A 73 9.00 -9.72 -19.00
N VAL A 74 8.72 -8.41 -18.93
CA VAL A 74 7.37 -7.89 -18.70
C VAL A 74 6.49 -8.13 -19.93
N ALA A 75 6.98 -7.81 -21.13
CA ALA A 75 6.24 -8.04 -22.36
C ALA A 75 6.06 -9.53 -22.68
N LEU A 76 7.09 -10.37 -22.46
CA LEU A 76 7.00 -11.82 -22.61
C LEU A 76 5.88 -12.40 -21.74
N LYS A 77 5.89 -12.06 -20.45
CA LYS A 77 4.89 -12.53 -19.49
C LYS A 77 3.48 -12.07 -19.87
N ASN A 78 3.30 -10.78 -20.17
CA ASN A 78 1.97 -10.26 -20.51
C ASN A 78 1.47 -10.80 -21.86
N LEU A 79 2.36 -11.11 -22.81
CA LEU A 79 1.98 -11.78 -24.05
C LEU A 79 1.42 -13.18 -23.78
N GLU A 80 2.03 -13.96 -22.89
CA GLU A 80 1.50 -15.27 -22.50
C GLU A 80 0.13 -15.15 -21.80
N VAL A 81 -0.04 -14.16 -20.92
CA VAL A 81 -1.34 -13.85 -20.30
C VAL A 81 -2.40 -13.53 -21.38
N ALA A 82 -2.06 -12.69 -22.36
CA ALA A 82 -2.95 -12.32 -23.46
C ALA A 82 -3.29 -13.52 -24.37
N LYS A 83 -2.33 -14.43 -24.64
CA LYS A 83 -2.56 -15.68 -25.37
C LYS A 83 -3.51 -16.61 -24.63
N ALA A 84 -3.31 -16.75 -23.32
CA ALA A 84 -4.16 -17.57 -22.48
C ALA A 84 -5.55 -16.95 -22.24
N LYS A 85 -5.81 -15.72 -22.71
CA LYS A 85 -7.04 -14.94 -22.43
C LYS A 85 -7.38 -14.88 -20.94
N LYS A 86 -6.34 -14.89 -20.10
CA LYS A 86 -6.47 -14.80 -18.64
C LYS A 86 -6.44 -13.35 -18.25
N ILE A 87 -7.32 -12.97 -17.33
CA ILE A 87 -7.22 -11.71 -16.63
C ILE A 87 -6.53 -12.02 -15.32
N ASP A 88 -5.24 -11.65 -15.22
CA ASP A 88 -4.53 -11.70 -13.95
C ASP A 88 -5.03 -10.55 -13.08
N THR A 89 -5.95 -10.85 -12.16
CA THR A 89 -6.29 -9.95 -11.04
C THR A 89 -5.14 -9.81 -10.04
N LYS A 90 -4.09 -10.64 -10.18
CA LYS A 90 -2.93 -10.67 -9.27
C LYS A 90 -1.90 -9.57 -9.56
N HIS A 91 -1.95 -8.93 -10.72
CA HIS A 91 -0.96 -7.94 -11.16
C HIS A 91 -1.40 -6.47 -11.00
N GLU A 92 -2.55 -6.25 -10.38
CA GLU A 92 -2.96 -4.96 -9.80
C GLU A 92 -2.16 -4.65 -8.52
N ASN A 93 -1.62 -5.69 -7.87
CA ASN A 93 -0.73 -5.56 -6.72
C ASN A 93 0.73 -5.60 -7.19
N GLY A 94 1.15 -4.61 -7.98
CA GLY A 94 2.41 -4.01 -7.60
C GLY A 94 2.14 -3.50 -6.19
N VAL A 95 2.51 -4.26 -5.16
CA VAL A 95 2.39 -3.82 -3.78
C VAL A 95 3.06 -2.46 -3.79
N ASN A 96 2.29 -1.38 -3.68
CA ASN A 96 2.88 -0.07 -3.57
C ASN A 96 3.73 -0.18 -2.31
N SER A 97 5.06 -0.24 -2.45
CA SER A 97 5.95 -0.42 -1.30
C SER A 97 5.66 0.64 -0.24
N ASN A 98 5.22 1.83 -0.69
CA ASN A 98 4.74 2.93 0.14
C ASN A 98 3.54 2.54 1.03
N HIS A 99 2.64 1.65 0.61
CA HIS A 99 1.50 1.20 1.42
C HIS A 99 1.94 0.28 2.56
N LEU A 100 3.07 -0.41 2.43
CA LEU A 100 3.62 -1.27 3.48
C LEU A 100 4.74 -0.62 4.30
N LEU A 101 5.17 0.59 3.92
CA LEU A 101 6.17 1.35 4.67
C LEU A 101 5.64 1.72 6.05
N LYS A 102 6.38 1.36 7.10
CA LYS A 102 6.14 1.83 8.46
C LYS A 102 6.75 3.22 8.63
N GLU A 103 5.91 4.19 8.94
CA GLU A 103 6.30 5.54 9.29
C GLU A 103 6.02 5.78 10.79
N PRO A 104 6.97 6.32 11.55
CA PRO A 104 6.80 6.60 12.97
C PRO A 104 5.61 7.51 13.24
N GLY A 105 4.73 7.11 14.15
CA GLY A 105 3.59 7.91 14.62
C GLY A 105 2.37 7.92 13.70
N THR A 106 2.54 7.75 12.39
CA THR A 106 1.43 7.67 11.41
C THR A 106 1.03 6.25 11.06
N THR A 107 1.85 5.26 11.42
CA THR A 107 1.55 3.84 11.13
C THR A 107 1.67 2.95 12.36
N VAL A 108 0.91 1.86 12.35
CA VAL A 108 1.02 0.75 13.31
C VAL A 108 0.73 -0.57 12.61
N GLU A 109 1.45 -1.63 12.97
CA GLU A 109 1.12 -2.99 12.53
C GLU A 109 0.25 -3.68 13.58
N VAL A 110 -0.86 -4.27 13.13
CA VAL A 110 -1.82 -4.96 13.99
C VAL A 110 -2.06 -6.36 13.46
N VAL A 111 -2.05 -7.33 14.37
CA VAL A 111 -2.46 -8.71 14.10
C VAL A 111 -3.88 -8.89 14.60
N ALA A 112 -4.74 -9.43 13.76
CA ALA A 112 -6.14 -9.67 14.08
C ALA A 112 -6.60 -11.06 13.63
N ASN A 113 -7.70 -11.53 14.23
CA ASN A 113 -8.31 -12.80 13.86
C ASN A 113 -9.38 -12.60 12.78
N ILE A 114 -9.43 -13.51 11.81
CA ILE A 114 -10.43 -13.53 10.76
C ILE A 114 -11.69 -14.21 11.30
N ASN A 115 -12.66 -13.42 11.74
CA ASN A 115 -13.88 -13.90 12.41
C ASN A 115 -15.02 -14.22 11.44
N CYS A 116 -14.82 -13.99 10.14
CA CYS A 116 -15.83 -14.24 9.12
C CYS A 116 -15.89 -15.71 8.68
N LYS A 117 -17.10 -16.28 8.60
CA LYS A 117 -17.33 -17.65 8.13
C LYS A 117 -16.98 -17.75 6.64
N GLY A 118 -16.23 -18.80 6.28
CA GLY A 118 -15.83 -19.06 4.89
C GLY A 118 -14.72 -18.16 4.36
N VAL A 119 -14.19 -17.22 5.15
CA VAL A 119 -13.03 -16.40 4.79
C VAL A 119 -11.79 -16.92 5.53
N THR A 120 -10.69 -17.04 4.80
CA THR A 120 -9.38 -17.47 5.31
C THR A 120 -8.28 -16.53 4.82
N GLY A 121 -7.07 -16.68 5.37
CA GLY A 121 -5.91 -15.89 4.96
C GLY A 121 -5.60 -15.98 3.47
N ARG A 122 -5.93 -17.12 2.83
CA ARG A 122 -5.74 -17.35 1.38
C ARG A 122 -6.62 -16.45 0.51
N ASP A 123 -7.68 -15.88 1.08
CA ASP A 123 -8.54 -14.95 0.37
C ASP A 123 -7.89 -13.58 0.22
N PHE A 124 -6.88 -13.24 1.02
CA PHE A 124 -6.25 -11.93 1.01
C PHE A 124 -5.01 -11.88 0.12
N THR A 125 -4.75 -10.71 -0.46
CA THR A 125 -3.48 -10.43 -1.15
C THR A 125 -2.67 -9.40 -0.39
N ILE A 126 -1.34 -9.55 -0.39
CA ILE A 126 -0.45 -8.56 0.21
C ILE A 126 -0.66 -7.22 -0.49
N GLY A 127 -0.76 -6.14 0.30
CA GLY A 127 -1.07 -4.79 -0.16
C GLY A 127 -2.57 -4.52 -0.41
N GLU A 128 -3.44 -5.52 -0.24
CA GLU A 128 -4.89 -5.33 -0.37
C GLU A 128 -5.40 -4.29 0.64
N CYS A 129 -6.23 -3.34 0.16
CA CYS A 129 -6.79 -2.29 0.98
C CYS A 129 -7.94 -2.81 1.86
N LEU A 130 -7.94 -2.41 3.13
CA LEU A 130 -8.97 -2.70 4.11
C LEU A 130 -9.68 -1.40 4.48
N LYS A 131 -11.00 -1.49 4.64
CA LYS A 131 -11.83 -0.37 5.10
C LYS A 131 -12.12 -0.53 6.59
N PHE A 132 -12.06 0.58 7.33
CA PHE A 132 -12.28 0.60 8.77
C PHE A 132 -13.55 1.38 9.10
N LYS A 133 -14.37 0.83 10.00
CA LYS A 133 -15.45 1.58 10.65
C LYS A 133 -15.12 1.72 12.13
N ILE A 134 -14.70 2.92 12.49
CA ILE A 134 -14.27 3.28 13.84
C ILE A 134 -15.52 3.45 14.72
N LYS A 135 -15.64 2.65 15.79
CA LYS A 135 -16.68 2.78 16.80
C LYS A 135 -16.05 3.07 18.16
N LYS A 136 -16.88 3.48 19.12
CA LYS A 136 -16.44 3.85 20.48
C LYS A 136 -15.66 2.74 21.21
N LYS A 137 -16.02 1.46 21.01
CA LYS A 137 -15.43 0.32 21.74
C LYS A 137 -14.59 -0.63 20.88
N ASN A 138 -14.74 -0.58 19.56
CA ASN A 138 -14.06 -1.49 18.66
C ASN A 138 -13.97 -0.88 17.25
N ILE A 139 -13.15 -1.50 16.41
CA ILE A 139 -12.99 -1.12 15.00
C ILE A 139 -13.40 -2.31 14.14
N ASP A 140 -14.41 -2.12 13.31
CA ASP A 140 -14.76 -3.12 12.32
C ASP A 140 -13.79 -3.02 11.13
N VAL A 141 -13.27 -4.16 10.68
CA VAL A 141 -12.37 -4.26 9.53
C VAL A 141 -13.10 -4.95 8.38
N TYR A 142 -13.21 -4.28 7.25
CA TYR A 142 -13.91 -4.76 6.06
C TYR A 142 -12.93 -5.00 4.90
N LYS A 143 -13.21 -6.08 4.18
CA LYS A 143 -12.62 -6.39 2.88
C LYS A 143 -13.57 -5.96 1.77
N CYS A 144 -13.06 -5.26 0.76
CA CYS A 144 -13.85 -4.86 -0.41
C CYS A 144 -13.76 -5.93 -1.50
N LYS A 145 -14.89 -6.50 -1.93
CA LYS A 145 -14.96 -7.47 -3.04
C LYS A 145 -16.11 -7.14 -3.97
N LYS A 146 -15.80 -6.72 -5.22
CA LYS A 146 -16.80 -6.44 -6.28
C LYS A 146 -17.98 -5.59 -5.75
N ASP A 147 -17.66 -4.44 -5.17
CA ASP A 147 -18.59 -3.47 -4.54
C ASP A 147 -19.33 -3.92 -3.26
N LYS A 148 -18.97 -5.08 -2.69
CA LYS A 148 -19.47 -5.50 -1.38
C LYS A 148 -18.40 -5.37 -0.31
N GLU A 149 -18.79 -4.82 0.83
CA GLU A 149 -17.98 -4.77 2.05
C GLU A 149 -18.28 -6.01 2.90
N ILE A 150 -17.26 -6.82 3.13
CA ILE A 150 -17.35 -8.04 3.94
C ILE A 150 -16.63 -7.77 5.25
N LEU A 151 -17.35 -7.80 6.38
CA LEU A 151 -16.73 -7.73 7.70
C LEU A 151 -15.85 -8.95 7.91
N VAL A 152 -14.53 -8.74 8.07
CA VAL A 152 -13.55 -9.83 8.20
C VAL A 152 -13.00 -9.97 9.60
N SER A 153 -12.90 -8.86 10.35
CA SER A 153 -12.35 -8.83 11.70
C SER A 153 -12.95 -7.68 12.52
N VAL A 154 -12.86 -7.79 13.84
CA VAL A 154 -13.18 -6.73 14.79
C VAL A 154 -11.98 -6.54 15.71
N LEU A 155 -11.45 -5.32 15.77
CA LEU A 155 -10.34 -4.96 16.67
C LEU A 155 -10.89 -4.40 17.97
N GLU A 156 -10.49 -5.00 19.09
CA GLU A 156 -10.94 -4.62 20.44
C GLU A 156 -9.78 -4.19 21.35
N ASP A 157 -8.55 -4.12 20.82
CA ASP A 157 -7.39 -3.63 21.54
C ASP A 157 -7.62 -2.18 22.00
N LYS A 158 -7.55 -1.94 23.31
CA LYS A 158 -7.89 -0.65 23.92
C LYS A 158 -6.98 0.48 23.44
N GLU A 159 -5.69 0.21 23.21
CA GLU A 159 -4.76 1.22 22.74
C GLU A 159 -5.07 1.60 21.30
N ILE A 160 -5.21 0.62 20.40
CA ILE A 160 -5.54 0.85 18.99
C ILE A 160 -6.89 1.55 18.83
N VAL A 161 -7.92 1.09 19.55
CA VAL A 161 -9.25 1.71 19.55
C VAL A 161 -9.18 3.16 20.02
N SER A 162 -8.42 3.45 21.08
CA SER A 162 -8.23 4.82 21.58
C SER A 162 -7.54 5.70 20.55
N ARG A 163 -6.46 5.23 19.90
CA ARG A 163 -5.74 6.01 18.88
C ARG A 163 -6.59 6.28 17.65
N LEU A 164 -7.33 5.30 17.17
CA LEU A 164 -8.19 5.46 16.00
C LEU A 164 -9.42 6.33 16.28
N ASN A 165 -9.97 6.29 17.51
CA ASN A 165 -11.01 7.26 17.89
C ASN A 165 -10.45 8.70 17.87
N LYS A 166 -9.24 8.94 18.39
CA LYS A 166 -8.58 10.26 18.26
C LYS A 166 -8.40 10.68 16.81
N ALA A 167 -7.98 9.75 15.93
CA ALA A 167 -7.87 10.00 14.49
C ALA A 167 -9.22 10.43 13.89
N ALA A 168 -10.31 9.77 14.27
CA ALA A 168 -11.66 10.12 13.81
C ALA A 168 -12.13 11.50 14.35
N GLU A 169 -11.84 11.82 15.61
CA GLU A 169 -12.17 13.11 16.23
C GLU A 169 -11.52 14.29 15.49
N ILE A 170 -10.26 14.13 15.10
CA ILE A 170 -9.51 15.15 14.34
C ILE A 170 -9.71 15.05 12.82
N ARG A 171 -10.62 14.18 12.36
CA ARG A 171 -10.93 13.94 10.93
C ARG A 171 -9.70 13.53 10.09
N ALA A 172 -8.78 12.78 10.70
CA ALA A 172 -7.69 12.16 9.96
C ALA A 172 -8.21 11.03 9.06
N ASP A 173 -7.60 10.89 7.89
CA ASP A 173 -7.88 9.79 6.99
C ASP A 173 -7.19 8.53 7.52
N VAL A 174 -7.96 7.46 7.68
CA VAL A 174 -7.45 6.16 8.12
C VAL A 174 -7.57 5.16 6.98
N SER A 175 -6.45 4.56 6.62
CA SER A 175 -6.38 3.49 5.63
C SER A 175 -5.61 2.31 6.21
N GLY A 176 -5.72 1.14 5.59
CA GLY A 176 -4.91 0.00 6.02
C GLY A 176 -4.77 -1.04 4.94
N TYR A 177 -3.68 -1.79 5.05
CA TYR A 177 -3.21 -2.67 4.00
C TYR A 177 -2.78 -4.01 4.59
N VAL A 178 -3.11 -5.09 3.90
CA VAL A 178 -2.69 -6.44 4.31
C VAL A 178 -1.18 -6.58 4.16
N VAL A 179 -0.49 -6.91 5.25
CA VAL A 179 0.95 -7.23 5.25
C VAL A 179 1.13 -8.73 5.06
N ARG A 180 0.37 -9.53 5.81
CA ARG A 180 0.42 -10.99 5.79
C ARG A 180 -0.95 -11.55 6.17
N ALA A 181 -1.34 -12.67 5.60
CA ALA A 181 -2.52 -13.39 6.03
C ALA A 181 -2.25 -14.90 5.98
N ALA A 182 -2.60 -15.63 7.04
CA ALA A 182 -2.43 -17.06 7.15
C ALA A 182 -3.60 -17.66 7.93
N ASP A 183 -4.32 -18.60 7.33
CA ASP A 183 -5.48 -19.29 7.91
C ASP A 183 -6.53 -18.36 8.54
N LYS A 184 -6.46 -18.16 9.87
CA LYS A 184 -7.36 -17.27 10.63
C LYS A 184 -6.66 -16.04 11.21
N SER A 185 -5.40 -15.82 10.86
CA SER A 185 -4.61 -14.66 11.26
C SER A 185 -4.48 -13.69 10.08
N LEU A 186 -4.70 -12.40 10.36
CA LEU A 186 -4.55 -11.29 9.43
C LEU A 186 -3.64 -10.24 10.06
N THR A 187 -2.46 -10.03 9.49
CA THR A 187 -1.55 -8.94 9.81
C THR A 187 -1.79 -7.79 8.84
N MET A 188 -2.10 -6.62 9.37
CA MET A 188 -2.36 -5.41 8.59
C MET A 188 -1.53 -4.25 9.13
N ILE A 189 -1.13 -3.35 8.23
CA ILE A 189 -0.63 -2.03 8.62
C ILE A 189 -1.79 -1.05 8.56
N ILE A 190 -1.97 -0.27 9.61
CA ILE A 190 -2.96 0.81 9.68
C ILE A 190 -2.19 2.12 9.57
N LYS A 191 -2.66 3.00 8.70
CA LYS A 191 -2.09 4.32 8.44
C LYS A 191 -3.10 5.39 8.78
N SER A 192 -2.64 6.46 9.41
CA SER A 192 -3.38 7.69 9.65
C SER A 192 -2.69 8.83 8.91
N SER A 193 -3.45 9.75 8.33
CA SER A 193 -2.88 10.96 7.72
C SER A 193 -2.26 11.94 8.73
N ILE A 194 -2.52 11.73 10.02
CA ILE A 194 -1.98 12.52 11.14
C ILE A 194 -1.31 11.58 12.16
N PRO A 195 -0.21 11.97 12.83
CA PRO A 195 0.43 11.16 13.86
C PRO A 195 -0.49 10.90 15.06
N VAL A 196 -0.97 9.67 15.20
CA VAL A 196 -1.84 9.23 16.31
C VAL A 196 -1.30 8.03 17.05
N PHE A 197 -0.40 7.27 16.42
CA PHE A 197 0.27 6.11 17.01
C PHE A 197 1.51 6.55 17.77
N ARG A 198 2.00 5.69 18.68
CA ARG A 198 3.32 5.92 19.27
C ARG A 198 4.36 5.63 18.19
N GLY A 199 5.30 6.55 17.98
CA GLY A 199 6.48 6.22 17.19
C GLY A 199 7.25 5.12 17.91
N GLU A 200 7.51 4.00 17.23
CA GLU A 200 8.59 3.13 17.66
C GLU A 200 9.86 3.99 17.64
N LYS A 201 10.44 4.27 18.81
CA LYS A 201 11.79 4.84 18.86
C LYS A 201 12.67 3.81 18.17
N GLN A 202 13.08 4.07 16.94
CA GLN A 202 14.23 3.38 16.40
C GLN A 202 15.40 3.82 17.27
N ASP A 203 15.80 2.97 18.20
CA ASP A 203 17.13 3.04 18.78
C ASP A 203 18.12 2.71 17.66
N ILE A 204 18.30 3.65 16.71
CA ILE A 204 19.55 3.71 15.97
C ILE A 204 20.55 4.09 17.05
N ARG A 205 21.10 3.09 17.74
CA ARG A 205 22.34 3.29 18.48
C ARG A 205 23.32 3.75 17.41
N PRO A 206 23.72 5.03 17.37
CA PRO A 206 24.84 5.40 16.54
C PRO A 206 25.96 4.50 17.06
N TYR A 207 26.58 3.71 16.19
CA TYR A 207 27.84 3.11 16.55
C TYR A 207 28.80 4.28 16.74
N ILE A 208 28.84 4.83 17.96
CA ILE A 208 29.93 5.64 18.45
C ILE A 208 31.11 4.68 18.33
N LYS A 209 31.88 4.92 17.28
CA LYS A 209 33.13 4.22 17.03
C LYS A 209 33.95 4.45 18.30
N LYS A 210 34.07 3.40 19.10
CA LYS A 210 34.76 3.38 20.39
C LYS A 210 36.10 4.11 20.24
N GLY A 211 36.21 5.27 20.89
CA GLY A 211 37.38 6.13 20.86
C GLY A 211 37.06 7.51 21.41
N LEU A 212 37.42 7.71 22.69
CA LEU A 212 37.37 8.96 23.47
C LEU A 212 35.94 9.42 23.85
N ASP A 213 35.54 9.59 25.10
CA ASP A 213 36.22 9.61 26.39
C ASP A 213 35.24 9.11 27.47
N ASP A 214 35.77 8.42 28.47
CA ASP A 214 35.09 8.20 29.74
C ASP A 214 34.88 9.56 30.39
N ILE A 215 33.63 10.02 30.44
CA ILE A 215 33.20 11.00 31.45
C ILE A 215 32.16 10.27 32.28
N ASP A 216 32.64 9.71 33.38
CA ASP A 216 31.82 9.28 34.51
C ASP A 216 30.95 10.46 34.94
N PHE A 217 29.67 10.41 34.60
CA PHE A 217 28.67 11.14 35.37
C PHE A 217 28.32 10.24 36.54
N GLU A 218 29.04 10.45 37.65
CA GLU A 218 28.67 9.90 38.95
C GLU A 218 27.21 10.28 39.26
N ASP A 219 26.45 9.25 39.62
CA ASP A 219 25.13 9.33 40.20
C ASP A 219 25.19 10.15 41.51
N GLU A 220 24.62 11.35 41.53
CA GLU A 220 24.14 11.93 42.79
C GLU A 220 22.63 11.73 42.86
N GLU A 221 22.27 10.58 43.43
CA GLU A 221 20.93 10.24 43.88
C GLU A 221 20.68 10.85 45.26
N SER A 222 19.59 11.62 45.38
CA SER A 222 18.68 11.69 46.55
C SER A 222 19.07 12.44 47.84
N GLY A 223 18.01 12.97 48.47
CA GLY A 223 17.94 13.45 49.86
C GLY A 223 17.59 14.94 49.93
N GLU A 224 16.32 15.35 50.11
CA GLU A 224 15.67 15.55 51.44
C GLU A 224 16.45 16.60 52.26
N GLU A 225 15.90 17.68 52.80
CA GLU A 225 14.64 17.86 53.50
C GLU A 225 14.49 19.36 53.89
N GLU A 226 13.24 19.80 54.03
CA GLU A 226 12.75 20.69 55.10
C GLU A 226 13.27 22.13 55.35
N THR A 227 12.30 23.08 55.29
CA THR A 227 12.02 24.18 56.26
C THR A 227 13.08 25.28 56.49
N ILE A 228 12.81 26.51 56.96
CA ILE A 228 11.66 27.33 57.41
C ILE A 228 12.16 28.80 57.36
N GLU A 229 11.22 29.75 57.23
CA GLU A 229 11.16 31.16 57.70
C GLU A 229 12.45 31.92 58.09
N GLU A 230 12.64 33.13 57.54
CA GLU A 230 12.24 34.43 58.15
C GLU A 230 12.36 35.57 57.11
#